data_AF-A0A7R9YSW1-F1
#
_entry.id   AF-A0A7R9YSW1-F1
#
_cell.length_a   1.000
_cell.length_b   1.000
_cell.length_c   1.000
_cell.angle_alpha   90.00
_cell.angle_beta   90.00
_cell.angle_gamma   90.00
#
_symmetry.space_group_name_H-M   'P 1'
#
loop_
_entity.id
_entity.type
_entity.pdbx_description
1 polymer ?
#
loop_
_entity_poly.entity_id
_entity_poly.type
_entity_poly.pdbx_seq_one_letter_code
_entity_poly.pdbx_strand_id
1 'polypeptide(L)'
;DPLLRFYDTCPAYEREAEHTHEWMAEWVESVRAQLVPSLQAQLGLVRDMAPAEVDALWQLCLLEAGLAGDVSRACRLFDGRAAMLMEWVEDVRLFEVHGPGSEINYQIASPLAADLRDTMLAAAGGGGGGGWLGGHGDSDDDGKAA
;
A
#
# COMPACT_ATOMS: atom_id res chain seq x y z
N ASP A 1 -12.70 6.01 7.04
CA ASP A 1 -13.25 4.90 7.83
C ASP A 1 -12.19 4.50 8.84
N PRO A 2 -12.36 4.77 10.14
CA PRO A 2 -11.36 4.45 11.17
C PRO A 2 -11.06 2.95 11.33
N LEU A 3 -11.95 2.06 10.87
CA LEU A 3 -11.74 0.62 10.91
C LEU A 3 -10.83 0.15 9.77
N LEU A 4 -11.08 0.62 8.54
CA LEU A 4 -10.29 0.25 7.36
C LEU A 4 -9.03 1.12 7.17
N ARG A 5 -9.04 2.33 7.73
CA ARG A 5 -7.96 3.33 7.64
C ARG A 5 -7.52 3.75 9.04
N PHE A 6 -7.29 2.77 9.91
CA PHE A 6 -6.86 2.97 11.30
C PHE A 6 -5.59 3.84 11.41
N TYR A 7 -4.69 3.72 10.43
CA TYR A 7 -3.44 4.46 10.35
C TYR A 7 -3.63 5.99 10.21
N ASP A 8 -4.70 6.46 9.55
CA ASP A 8 -4.98 7.90 9.37
C ASP A 8 -5.26 8.62 10.70
N THR A 9 -5.58 7.88 11.76
CA THR A 9 -6.03 8.42 13.05
C THR A 9 -5.00 8.25 14.17
N CYS A 10 -3.80 7.76 13.86
CA CYS A 10 -2.77 7.46 14.85
C CYS A 10 -1.53 8.36 14.67
N PRO A 11 -1.42 9.47 15.43
CA PRO A 11 -0.25 10.35 15.35
C PRO A 11 1.06 9.68 15.76
N ALA A 12 1.00 8.62 16.57
CA ALA A 12 2.20 7.86 16.93
C ALA A 12 2.75 7.07 15.73
N TYR A 13 1.87 6.51 14.91
CA TYR A 13 2.25 5.83 13.68
C TYR A 13 2.80 6.81 12.64
N GLU A 14 2.19 7.99 12.51
CA GLU A 14 2.72 9.05 11.61
C GLU A 14 4.16 9.42 11.95
N ARG A 15 4.47 9.65 13.24
CA ARG A 15 5.84 9.94 13.69
C ARG A 15 6.81 8.79 13.45
N GLU A 16 6.35 7.55 13.64
CA GLU A 16 7.19 6.38 13.36
C GLU A 16 7.48 6.27 11.86
N ALA A 17 6.47 6.45 11.01
CA ALA A 17 6.65 6.42 9.56
C ALA A 17 7.61 7.52 9.08
N GLU A 18 7.50 8.74 9.61
CA GLU A 18 8.45 9.83 9.37
C GLU A 18 9.87 9.45 9.81
N HIS A 19 10.03 8.91 11.02
CA HIS A 19 11.33 8.48 11.54
C HIS A 19 11.98 7.40 10.67
N THR A 20 11.20 6.39 10.26
CA THR A 20 11.66 5.31 9.39
C THR A 20 12.07 5.85 8.02
N HIS A 21 11.29 6.76 7.42
CA HIS A 21 11.67 7.40 6.16
C HIS A 21 13.00 8.16 6.26
N GLU A 22 13.22 8.91 7.34
CA GLU A 22 14.46 9.65 7.57
C GLU A 22 15.66 8.72 7.73
N TRP A 23 15.54 7.68 8.56
CA TRP A 23 16.60 6.71 8.80
C TRP A 23 17.00 5.96 7.52
N MET A 24 16.02 5.62 6.67
CA MET A 24 16.26 4.88 5.43
C MET A 24 16.73 5.76 4.27
N ALA A 25 16.62 7.09 4.37
CA ALA A 25 16.78 8.01 3.26
C ALA A 25 18.13 7.85 2.53
N GLU A 26 19.24 7.81 3.28
CA GLU A 26 20.59 7.69 2.71
C GLU A 26 20.80 6.34 2.01
N TRP A 27 20.29 5.26 2.60
CA TRP A 27 20.40 3.93 2.01
C TRP A 27 19.66 3.85 0.68
N VAL A 28 18.42 4.35 0.63
CA VAL A 28 17.64 4.29 -0.62
C VAL A 28 18.25 5.19 -1.68
N GLU A 29 18.71 6.38 -1.31
CA GLU A 29 19.39 7.28 -2.24
C GLU A 29 20.65 6.63 -2.82
N SER A 30 21.42 5.92 -1.98
CA SER A 30 22.59 5.15 -2.41
C SER A 30 22.23 4.02 -3.38
N VAL A 31 21.11 3.31 -3.16
CA VAL A 31 20.65 2.29 -4.11
C VAL A 31 20.26 2.92 -5.46
N ARG A 32 19.51 4.02 -5.45
CA ARG A 32 19.13 4.73 -6.68
C ARG A 32 20.34 5.27 -7.44
N ALA A 33 21.31 5.82 -6.72
CA ALA A 33 22.53 6.39 -7.31
C ALA A 33 23.34 5.35 -8.11
N GLN A 34 23.25 4.06 -7.75
CA GLN A 34 23.90 2.98 -8.51
C GLN A 34 23.30 2.78 -9.91
N LEU A 35 22.02 3.13 -10.12
CA LEU A 35 21.33 2.94 -11.40
C LEU A 35 21.47 4.14 -12.34
N VAL A 36 21.78 5.32 -11.79
CA VAL A 36 21.90 6.59 -12.52
C VAL A 36 22.79 6.50 -13.76
N PRO A 37 24.03 5.97 -13.72
CA PRO A 37 24.89 5.94 -14.90
C PRO A 37 24.32 5.12 -16.06
N SER A 38 23.67 3.99 -15.76
CA SER A 38 23.05 3.13 -16.77
C SER A 38 21.84 3.83 -17.40
N LEU A 39 20.99 4.43 -16.58
CA LEU A 39 19.78 5.12 -17.05
C LEU A 39 20.11 6.37 -17.87
N GLN A 40 21.10 7.17 -17.44
CA GLN A 40 21.58 8.31 -18.23
C GLN A 40 22.07 7.89 -19.61
N ALA A 41 22.85 6.80 -19.68
CA ALA A 41 23.37 6.30 -20.95
C ALA A 41 22.26 5.80 -21.88
N GLN A 42 21.29 5.05 -21.35
CA GLN A 42 20.16 4.53 -22.15
C GLN A 42 19.23 5.63 -22.66
N LEU A 43 19.03 6.69 -21.85
CA LEU A 43 18.19 7.84 -22.21
C LEU A 43 18.92 8.88 -23.07
N GLY A 44 20.24 8.76 -23.22
CA GLY A 44 21.06 9.74 -23.93
C GLY A 44 21.06 11.13 -23.27
N LEU A 45 20.95 11.17 -21.93
CA LEU A 45 20.92 12.43 -21.18
C LEU A 45 22.31 13.09 -21.20
N VAL A 46 22.34 14.38 -21.56
CA VAL A 46 23.57 15.20 -21.54
C VAL A 46 23.79 15.87 -20.18
N ARG A 47 22.74 15.91 -19.35
CA ARG A 47 22.77 16.44 -17.99
C ARG A 47 22.98 15.33 -16.97
N ASP A 48 23.38 15.73 -15.76
CA ASP A 48 23.34 14.87 -14.61
C ASP A 48 21.89 14.54 -14.25
N MET A 49 21.68 13.27 -13.88
CA MET A 49 20.42 12.75 -13.41
C MET A 49 20.47 12.62 -11.89
N ALA A 50 19.47 13.15 -11.20
CA ALA A 50 19.36 12.99 -9.75
C ALA A 50 18.87 11.56 -9.44
N PRO A 51 19.34 10.91 -8.35
CA PRO A 51 18.86 9.58 -8.01
C PRO A 51 17.35 9.52 -7.76
N ALA A 52 16.73 10.58 -7.25
CA ALA A 52 15.27 10.67 -7.14
C ALA A 52 14.52 10.53 -8.49
N GLU A 53 15.15 10.85 -9.62
CA GLU A 53 14.54 10.64 -10.95
C GLU A 53 14.47 9.15 -11.34
N VAL A 54 15.26 8.30 -10.70
CA VAL A 54 15.21 6.83 -10.88
C VAL A 54 13.87 6.30 -10.37
N ASP A 55 13.39 6.78 -9.21
CA ASP A 55 12.07 6.40 -8.69
C ASP A 55 10.96 6.80 -9.64
N ALA A 56 11.02 7.99 -10.23
CA ALA A 56 10.00 8.45 -11.17
C ALA A 56 9.89 7.52 -12.40
N LEU A 57 11.04 7.06 -12.93
CA LEU A 57 11.07 6.11 -14.04
C LEU A 57 10.60 4.71 -13.62
N TRP A 58 10.95 4.30 -12.40
CA TRP A 58 10.50 3.02 -11.85
C TRP A 58 8.97 3.00 -11.66
N GLN A 59 8.41 4.05 -11.06
CA GLN A 59 6.96 4.23 -10.91
C GLN A 59 6.26 4.30 -12.27
N LEU A 60 6.85 4.95 -13.28
CA LEU A 60 6.32 4.92 -14.65
C LEU A 60 6.27 3.49 -15.21
N CYS A 61 7.32 2.68 -15.01
CA CYS A 61 7.30 1.27 -15.38
C CYS A 61 6.16 0.51 -14.68
N LEU A 62 6.03 0.65 -13.35
CA LEU A 62 4.98 -0.03 -12.59
C LEU A 62 3.58 0.37 -13.09
N LEU A 63 3.37 1.65 -13.42
CA LEU A 63 2.11 2.14 -13.97
C LEU A 63 1.84 1.58 -15.38
N GLU A 64 2.82 1.57 -16.27
CA GLU A 64 2.67 1.01 -17.62
C GLU A 64 2.38 -0.50 -17.58
N ALA A 65 3.09 -1.24 -16.73
CA ALA A 65 2.91 -2.67 -16.54
C ALA A 65 1.55 -2.98 -15.89
N GLY A 66 1.20 -2.30 -14.79
CA GLY A 66 0.00 -2.59 -14.01
C GLY A 66 -1.30 -2.10 -14.64
N LEU A 67 -1.29 -0.92 -15.27
CA LEU A 67 -2.50 -0.32 -15.86
C LEU A 67 -2.68 -0.66 -17.33
N ALA A 68 -1.58 -0.69 -18.11
CA ALA A 68 -1.63 -0.92 -19.55
C ALA A 68 -1.16 -2.32 -19.98
N GLY A 69 -0.58 -3.11 -19.08
CA GLY A 69 0.02 -4.40 -19.43
C GLY A 69 1.24 -4.27 -20.35
N ASP A 70 1.84 -3.08 -20.45
CA ASP A 70 2.92 -2.78 -21.40
C ASP A 70 4.26 -2.68 -20.66
N VAL A 71 5.13 -3.66 -20.89
CA VAL A 71 6.51 -3.69 -20.36
C VAL A 71 7.55 -3.28 -21.42
N SER A 72 7.11 -2.82 -22.59
CA SER A 72 7.99 -2.50 -23.72
C SER A 72 8.54 -1.07 -23.73
N ARG A 73 8.18 -0.26 -22.74
CA ARG A 73 8.52 1.17 -22.63
C ARG A 73 9.44 1.44 -21.43
N ALA A 74 8.98 2.13 -20.38
CA ALA A 74 9.82 2.53 -19.25
C ALA A 74 10.44 1.32 -18.54
N CYS A 75 9.72 0.19 -18.50
CA CYS A 75 10.27 -1.05 -17.93
C CYS A 75 11.52 -1.57 -18.63
N ARG A 76 11.73 -1.25 -19.92
CA ARG A 76 12.97 -1.64 -20.62
C ARG A 76 14.20 -0.89 -20.14
N LEU A 77 14.03 0.20 -19.40
CA LEU A 77 15.13 0.94 -18.80
C LEU A 77 15.80 0.16 -17.66
N PHE A 78 15.10 -0.81 -17.09
CA PHE A 78 15.56 -1.64 -15.99
C PHE A 78 15.81 -3.05 -16.50
N ASP A 79 17.07 -3.48 -16.50
CA ASP A 79 17.37 -4.90 -16.71
C ASP A 79 16.87 -5.74 -15.52
N GLY A 80 16.91 -7.07 -15.66
CA GLY A 80 16.36 -7.95 -14.61
C GLY A 80 17.02 -7.78 -13.24
N ARG A 81 18.28 -7.32 -13.17
CA ARG A 81 18.97 -7.05 -11.91
C ARG A 81 18.55 -5.71 -11.33
N ALA A 82 18.47 -4.66 -12.16
CA ALA A 82 18.00 -3.35 -11.77
C ALA A 82 16.54 -3.40 -11.30
N ALA A 83 15.67 -4.13 -12.02
CA ALA A 83 14.29 -4.33 -11.62
C ALA A 83 14.19 -5.06 -10.28
N MET A 84 14.93 -6.17 -10.10
CA MET A 84 14.95 -6.90 -8.83
C MET A 84 15.47 -6.03 -7.67
N LEU A 85 16.45 -5.17 -7.92
CA LEU A 85 16.97 -4.24 -6.92
C LEU A 85 15.91 -3.19 -6.53
N MET A 86 15.18 -2.63 -7.50
CA MET A 86 14.13 -1.65 -7.22
C MET A 86 12.93 -2.28 -6.52
N GLU A 87 12.48 -3.46 -6.93
CA GLU A 87 11.45 -4.23 -6.21
C GLU A 87 11.87 -4.51 -4.77
N TRP A 88 13.11 -4.98 -4.56
CA TRP A 88 13.61 -5.27 -3.22
C TRP A 88 13.67 -4.02 -2.33
N VAL A 89 14.04 -2.86 -2.88
CA VAL A 89 14.02 -1.58 -2.14
C VAL A 89 12.60 -1.23 -1.71
N GLU A 90 11.63 -1.35 -2.60
CA GLU A 90 10.22 -1.08 -2.27
C GLU A 90 9.67 -2.09 -1.25
N ASP A 91 10.03 -3.37 -1.35
CA ASP A 91 9.67 -4.40 -0.36
C ASP A 91 10.21 -4.08 1.03
N VAL A 92 11.48 -3.68 1.12
CA VAL A 92 12.09 -3.30 2.41
C VAL A 92 11.43 -2.04 2.97
N ARG A 93 11.14 -1.03 2.13
CA ARG A 93 10.40 0.17 2.56
C ARG A 93 9.02 -0.18 3.09
N LEU A 94 8.27 -1.01 2.37
CA LEU A 94 6.95 -1.46 2.77
C LEU A 94 7.02 -2.23 4.09
N PHE A 95 8.02 -3.11 4.24
CA PHE A 95 8.24 -3.88 5.47
C PHE A 95 8.50 -2.99 6.69
N GLU A 96 9.35 -1.99 6.55
CA GLU A 96 9.73 -1.10 7.66
C GLU A 96 8.61 -0.10 8.01
N VAL A 97 7.97 0.50 7.01
CA VAL A 97 6.98 1.57 7.22
C VAL A 97 5.58 1.02 7.52
N HIS A 98 5.20 -0.10 6.91
CA HIS A 98 3.83 -0.63 6.98
C HIS A 98 3.76 -2.08 7.50
N GLY A 99 4.85 -2.83 7.36
CA GLY A 99 4.97 -4.21 7.80
C GLY A 99 5.45 -4.33 9.25
N PRO A 100 5.92 -5.52 9.67
CA PRO A 100 6.33 -5.77 11.05
C PRO A 100 7.72 -5.21 11.41
N GLY A 101 8.30 -4.32 10.59
CA GLY A 101 9.58 -3.68 10.90
C GLY A 101 9.55 -2.79 12.15
N SER A 102 8.37 -2.22 12.47
CA SER A 102 8.12 -1.55 13.75
C SER A 102 6.95 -2.18 14.50
N GLU A 103 7.03 -2.14 15.83
CA GLU A 103 6.00 -2.69 16.71
C GLU A 103 4.64 -2.00 16.50
N ILE A 104 4.64 -0.68 16.29
CA ILE A 104 3.40 0.08 16.14
C ILE A 104 2.57 -0.37 14.94
N ASN A 105 3.22 -0.82 13.86
CA ASN A 105 2.56 -1.16 12.59
C ASN A 105 1.56 -2.30 12.75
N TYR A 106 1.88 -3.34 13.52
CA TYR A 106 0.92 -4.42 13.80
C TYR A 106 -0.02 -4.11 14.96
N GLN A 107 0.40 -3.27 15.92
CA GLN A 107 -0.47 -2.84 17.02
C GLN A 107 -1.68 -2.07 16.50
N ILE A 108 -1.47 -1.12 15.60
CA ILE A 108 -2.56 -0.29 15.04
C ILE A 108 -3.52 -1.07 14.15
N ALA A 109 -3.10 -2.22 13.59
CA ALA A 109 -3.94 -3.10 12.79
C ALA A 109 -4.87 -3.99 13.64
N SER A 110 -4.65 -4.07 14.96
CA SER A 110 -5.40 -4.93 15.88
C SER A 110 -6.93 -4.74 15.81
N PRO A 111 -7.49 -3.51 15.73
CA PRO A 111 -8.93 -3.32 15.62
C PRO A 111 -9.54 -3.99 14.39
N LEU A 112 -8.89 -3.86 13.22
CA LEU A 112 -9.34 -4.51 11.99
C LEU A 112 -9.23 -6.04 12.09
N ALA A 113 -8.15 -6.54 12.69
CA ALA A 113 -7.98 -7.98 12.91
C ALA A 113 -9.06 -8.56 13.85
N ALA A 114 -9.45 -7.82 14.88
CA ALA A 114 -10.53 -8.21 15.79
C ALA A 114 -11.88 -8.24 15.07
N ASP A 115 -12.20 -7.21 14.27
CA ASP A 115 -13.43 -7.15 13.48
C ASP A 115 -13.52 -8.30 12.45
N LEU A 116 -12.41 -8.59 11.76
CA LEU A 116 -12.33 -9.72 10.82
C LEU A 116 -12.61 -11.05 11.52
N ARG A 117 -11.97 -11.28 12.69
CA ARG A 117 -12.19 -12.48 13.50
C ARG A 117 -13.65 -12.61 13.90
N ASP A 118 -14.25 -11.55 14.43
CA ASP A 118 -15.61 -11.58 14.96
C ASP A 118 -16.63 -11.79 13.82
N THR A 119 -16.40 -11.15 12.68
CA THR A 119 -17.19 -11.36 11.44
C THR A 119 -17.09 -12.81 10.96
N MET A 120 -15.89 -13.39 10.94
CA MET A 120 -15.70 -14.79 10.55
C MET A 120 -16.38 -15.76 11.52
N LEU A 121 -16.30 -15.51 12.84
CA LEU A 121 -16.96 -16.33 13.86
C LEU A 121 -18.49 -16.24 13.76
N ALA A 122 -19.03 -15.05 13.52
CA ALA A 122 -20.46 -14.85 13.31
C ALA A 122 -20.95 -15.58 12.06
N ALA A 123 -20.20 -15.52 10.96
CA ALA A 123 -20.51 -16.25 9.73
C ALA A 123 -20.46 -17.78 9.93
N ALA A 124 -19.45 -18.27 10.66
CA ALA A 124 -19.31 -19.69 10.98
C ALA A 124 -20.39 -20.18 11.96
N GLY A 125 -20.77 -19.37 12.95
CA GLY A 125 -21.86 -19.64 13.89
C GLY A 125 -23.26 -19.48 13.28
N GLY A 126 -23.36 -18.75 12.15
CA GLY A 126 -24.58 -18.50 11.39
C GLY A 126 -25.02 -19.64 10.46
N GLY A 127 -24.37 -20.81 10.52
CA GLY A 127 -24.78 -22.04 9.82
C GLY A 127 -26.10 -22.67 10.30
N GLY A 128 -26.97 -21.92 10.98
CA GLY A 128 -28.25 -22.40 11.49
C GLY A 128 -29.24 -21.27 11.79
N GLY A 129 -29.78 -20.63 10.76
CA GLY A 129 -30.93 -19.73 10.91
C GLY A 129 -30.96 -18.61 9.87
N GLY A 130 -31.77 -18.79 8.83
CA GLY A 130 -31.95 -17.81 7.77
C GLY A 130 -32.50 -16.47 8.28
N GLY A 131 -32.09 -15.39 7.63
CA GLY A 131 -32.62 -14.05 7.94
C GLY A 131 -31.82 -12.87 7.37
N TRP A 132 -31.25 -12.99 6.17
CA TRP A 132 -30.69 -11.83 5.46
C TRP A 132 -31.55 -11.46 4.25
N LEU A 133 -32.86 -11.32 4.45
CA LEU A 133 -33.75 -10.61 3.53
C LEU A 133 -34.98 -10.12 4.31
N GLY A 134 -35.02 -8.82 4.61
CA GLY A 134 -36.17 -8.09 5.14
C GLY A 134 -35.67 -6.71 5.56
N GLY A 135 -35.91 -5.62 4.83
CA GLY A 135 -37.10 -5.27 4.08
C GLY A 135 -37.48 -3.89 4.59
N HIS A 136 -37.31 -2.86 3.76
CA HIS A 136 -37.65 -1.47 4.02
C HIS A 136 -39.12 -1.40 4.49
N GLY A 137 -39.35 -1.05 5.75
CA GLY A 137 -40.70 -0.88 6.30
C GLY A 137 -41.19 0.54 6.08
N ASP A 138 -41.85 0.78 4.95
CA ASP A 138 -42.79 1.91 4.83
C ASP A 138 -43.94 1.69 5.83
N SER A 139 -44.16 2.69 6.67
CA SER A 139 -45.16 2.68 7.73
C SER A 139 -46.41 3.40 7.24
N ASP A 140 -47.30 2.67 6.60
CA ASP A 140 -48.72 3.05 6.47
C ASP A 140 -49.53 2.03 7.25
N ASP A 141 -50.13 2.44 8.37
CA ASP A 141 -51.42 1.86 8.73
C ASP A 141 -52.29 2.84 9.52
N ASP A 142 -53.51 2.92 9.04
CA ASP A 142 -54.62 3.72 9.49
C ASP A 142 -55.23 3.18 10.79
N GLY A 143 -55.76 4.08 11.61
CA GLY A 143 -57.10 3.92 12.19
C GLY A 143 -57.40 2.81 13.22
N LYS A 144 -57.63 3.29 14.46
CA LYS A 144 -58.94 3.21 15.19
C LYS A 144 -59.16 2.11 16.26
N ALA A 145 -59.71 2.61 17.37
CA ALA A 145 -60.46 1.98 18.49
C ALA A 145 -59.61 1.27 19.56
N ALA A 146 -59.85 1.45 20.87
CA ALA A 146 -61.02 1.93 21.62
C ALA A 146 -60.61 2.71 22.87
#